data_AF-A0A4Y3KZ14-F1
#
_entry.id   AF-A0A4Y3KZ14-F1
#
_cell.length_a   1.000
_cell.length_b   1.000
_cell.length_c   1.000
_cell.angle_alpha   90.00
_cell.angle_beta   90.00
_cell.angle_gamma   90.00
#
_symmetry.space_group_name_H-M   'P 1'
#
loop_
_entity.id
_entity.type
_entity.pdbx_description
1 polymer ?
#
loop_
_entity_poly.entity_id
_entity_poly.type
_entity_poly.pdbx_seq_one_letter_code
_entity_poly.pdbx_strand_id
1 'polypeptide(L)'
;MQQHDRPAARRVTRVDLAPPLQGRPVQLTLDELGTPLSDVTFVVVDLETTGSVPGTSAITEIGAVKVRGGEVLGEFQTLVDPGGPVPAFISVLTGITTSMVVGAPRIEEVLPSFLEFARGTVLVAHNAPFDVGFLKAAAVQTGHAWPGHQTVDTVRLARRVVTRDEAPNHKLSTLAALFGAAVTPNHRALSDARATVDVLHALLARLAPLGITHLEDLATATDPVPSDVRRKRHLADGLPDGPGVYMFVGPREEILYVGTSTSLRTRVRSYFTAAEKRSRMVEMVRVSERVHPVPCATTLEARVRELRLIAEHSPRYNRRSRFPERMPWVHLTVEPYPRLSVVREVRAPASPAPDGHEPAYIGPFASRGAAQSAIDALHETFPVRQCSGRLPLRAALGAVACALAEMGRCGAPCTGRSSPEQYADVTAAVRAAMVGDPSPVVRAHATRIGRLVTQERFEEAAVVRDRLAAFLRGAARAQRLAPLARCPELVAARRADAGGWEVVLVRYGRLAGTATVPRGVDPWPVIESLRLSGEEVAAPAAPAPACHPEEADLVLAWLDQPGVRLVLAPEGWTCPVGGAQAYADPASTAGRVAAYLAHDLETAAAVGAPGASALAAPPGPETLGAGSTGAA
;
A
#
# COMPACT_ATOMS: atom_id res chain seq x y z
N MET A 1 -7.48 -56.00 4.98
CA MET A 1 -6.20 -56.38 5.61
C MET A 1 -5.13 -56.34 4.52
N GLN A 2 -4.10 -55.49 4.49
CA GLN A 2 -3.73 -54.23 5.18
C GLN A 2 -2.98 -53.42 4.08
N GLN A 3 -3.34 -52.18 3.72
CA GLN A 3 -2.94 -50.90 4.35
C GLN A 3 -1.44 -50.73 4.68
N HIS A 4 -0.88 -49.68 4.07
CA HIS A 4 0.22 -48.77 4.47
C HIS A 4 1.24 -48.52 3.34
N ASP A 5 1.79 -47.32 3.15
CA ASP A 5 1.23 -45.98 3.39
C ASP A 5 1.99 -44.98 2.50
N ARG A 6 1.35 -43.92 2.00
CA ARG A 6 2.04 -42.87 1.21
C ARG A 6 2.27 -41.65 2.10
N PRO A 7 3.50 -41.13 2.24
CA PRO A 7 3.74 -39.95 3.07
C PRO A 7 2.98 -38.74 2.51
N ALA A 8 2.16 -38.12 3.36
CA ALA A 8 1.21 -37.10 2.96
C ALA A 8 1.86 -35.77 2.58
N ALA A 9 1.33 -35.13 1.53
CA ALA A 9 1.65 -33.76 1.20
C ALA A 9 1.16 -32.80 2.30
N ARG A 10 2.08 -32.17 3.04
CA ARG A 10 1.74 -31.10 3.98
C ARG A 10 1.26 -29.86 3.20
N ARG A 11 -0.06 -29.68 3.13
CA ARG A 11 -0.66 -28.36 2.84
C ARG A 11 -0.18 -27.38 3.90
N VAL A 12 0.58 -26.37 3.49
CA VAL A 12 0.88 -25.21 4.35
C VAL A 12 -0.39 -24.39 4.46
N THR A 13 -0.93 -24.29 5.67
CA THR A 13 -2.06 -23.42 6.01
C THR A 13 -1.66 -21.95 5.86
N ARG A 14 -2.50 -21.16 5.18
CA ARG A 14 -2.46 -19.70 5.31
C ARG A 14 -2.72 -19.35 6.77
N VAL A 15 -1.82 -18.58 7.37
CA VAL A 15 -2.09 -17.84 8.61
C VAL A 15 -1.87 -16.37 8.27
N ASP A 16 -2.96 -15.70 7.89
CA ASP A 16 -2.98 -14.27 7.65
C ASP A 16 -2.98 -13.53 9.00
N LEU A 17 -1.93 -12.76 9.26
CA LEU A 17 -1.88 -11.77 10.35
C LEU A 17 -1.41 -10.43 9.80
N ALA A 18 -2.36 -9.64 9.32
CA ALA A 18 -2.13 -8.28 8.84
C ALA A 18 -2.09 -7.28 10.01
N PRO A 19 -1.14 -6.31 10.03
CA PRO A 19 -1.21 -5.17 10.94
C PRO A 19 -2.32 -4.18 10.50
N PRO A 20 -2.87 -3.38 11.43
CA PRO A 20 -4.08 -2.61 11.20
C PRO A 20 -3.92 -1.42 10.24
N LEU A 21 -5.03 -1.10 9.57
CA LEU A 21 -5.13 -0.09 8.51
C LEU A 21 -5.06 1.35 9.05
N GLN A 22 -4.16 2.17 8.47
CA GLN A 22 -4.36 3.62 8.36
C GLN A 22 -4.55 3.98 6.88
N GLY A 23 -5.75 4.49 6.54
CA GLY A 23 -6.19 4.64 5.16
C GLY A 23 -5.39 5.66 4.34
N ARG A 24 -4.48 5.17 3.49
CA ARG A 24 -3.99 5.95 2.33
C ARG A 24 -5.04 5.86 1.22
N PRO A 25 -5.53 6.98 0.65
CA PRO A 25 -6.37 6.91 -0.53
C PRO A 25 -5.57 6.40 -1.73
N VAL A 26 -5.87 5.16 -2.15
CA VAL A 26 -5.34 4.53 -3.36
C VAL A 26 -6.10 5.07 -4.57
N GLN A 27 -5.42 5.15 -5.73
CA GLN A 27 -6.04 5.50 -7.00
C GLN A 27 -6.51 4.22 -7.70
N LEU A 28 -7.80 4.14 -7.98
CA LEU A 28 -8.48 2.98 -8.56
C LEU A 28 -8.41 2.96 -10.10
N THR A 29 -8.70 1.80 -10.70
CA THR A 29 -8.47 1.46 -12.12
C THR A 29 -9.77 1.26 -12.92
N LEU A 30 -9.65 0.80 -14.18
CA LEU A 30 -10.71 0.87 -15.21
C LEU A 30 -11.96 0.00 -15.00
N ASP A 31 -11.92 -0.97 -14.10
CA ASP A 31 -13.02 -1.93 -13.92
C ASP A 31 -14.26 -1.31 -13.21
N GLU A 32 -14.14 -0.05 -12.76
CA GLU A 32 -15.14 0.70 -12.00
C GLU A 32 -16.06 1.58 -12.86
N LEU A 33 -16.60 1.03 -13.96
CA LEU A 33 -17.83 1.61 -14.57
C LEU A 33 -19.06 1.45 -13.67
N GLY A 34 -18.93 0.65 -12.62
CA GLY A 34 -19.94 0.40 -11.63
C GLY A 34 -20.92 -0.71 -12.03
N THR A 35 -21.64 -1.23 -11.05
CA THR A 35 -22.65 -2.27 -11.31
C THR A 35 -23.95 -1.60 -11.72
N PRO A 36 -24.48 -1.80 -12.95
CA PRO A 36 -25.77 -1.24 -13.35
C PRO A 36 -26.87 -1.66 -12.36
N LEU A 37 -27.77 -0.75 -11.98
CA LEU A 37 -28.76 -1.03 -10.94
C LEU A 37 -29.72 -2.18 -11.29
N SER A 38 -29.89 -2.50 -12.57
CA SER A 38 -30.59 -3.69 -13.07
C SER A 38 -29.89 -5.01 -12.73
N ASP A 39 -28.55 -4.99 -12.64
CA ASP A 39 -27.72 -6.16 -12.37
C ASP A 39 -27.38 -6.35 -10.89
N VAL A 40 -27.64 -5.34 -10.06
CA VAL A 40 -27.49 -5.44 -8.61
C VAL A 40 -28.58 -6.32 -8.03
N THR A 41 -28.17 -7.36 -7.29
CA THR A 41 -29.07 -8.06 -6.38
C THR A 41 -29.15 -7.29 -5.06
N PHE A 42 -30.34 -6.80 -4.74
CA PHE A 42 -30.66 -6.18 -3.45
C PHE A 42 -31.32 -7.20 -2.52
N VAL A 43 -31.07 -7.07 -1.22
CA VAL A 43 -31.89 -7.69 -0.18
C VAL A 43 -32.47 -6.55 0.65
N VAL A 44 -33.77 -6.32 0.46
CA VAL A 44 -34.55 -5.40 1.28
C VAL A 44 -34.88 -6.12 2.57
N VAL A 45 -34.51 -5.58 3.73
CA VAL A 45 -34.72 -6.16 5.04
C VAL A 45 -35.42 -5.16 5.97
N ASP A 46 -36.30 -5.69 6.81
CA ASP A 46 -37.01 -4.98 7.86
C ASP A 46 -37.06 -5.90 9.10
N LEU A 47 -37.07 -5.32 10.31
CA LEU A 47 -37.02 -6.05 11.57
C LEU A 47 -38.06 -5.55 12.57
N GLU A 48 -38.76 -6.50 13.19
CA GLU A 48 -39.49 -6.22 14.43
C GLU A 48 -38.63 -6.58 15.65
N THR A 49 -38.73 -5.78 16.71
CA THR A 49 -37.81 -5.82 17.85
C THR A 49 -38.51 -5.51 19.18
N THR A 50 -37.97 -5.98 20.31
CA THR A 50 -38.50 -5.70 21.66
C THR A 50 -38.26 -4.27 22.16
N GLY A 51 -37.62 -3.41 21.37
CA GLY A 51 -37.29 -2.03 21.74
C GLY A 51 -36.26 -1.42 20.78
N SER A 52 -35.92 -0.15 20.97
CA SER A 52 -35.23 0.65 19.94
C SER A 52 -33.70 0.64 19.97
N VAL A 53 -33.06 -0.11 20.88
CA VAL A 53 -31.61 -0.03 21.12
C VAL A 53 -30.93 -1.38 20.81
N PRO A 54 -30.10 -1.46 19.74
CA PRO A 54 -29.34 -2.67 19.42
C PRO A 54 -28.46 -3.13 20.58
N GLY A 55 -28.44 -4.44 20.83
CA GLY A 55 -27.61 -5.06 21.87
C GLY A 55 -28.25 -5.12 23.26
N THR A 56 -29.22 -4.25 23.57
CA THR A 56 -30.06 -4.35 24.79
C THR A 56 -31.47 -4.83 24.49
N SER A 57 -32.01 -4.52 23.31
CA SER A 57 -33.25 -5.08 22.78
C SER A 57 -32.94 -6.24 21.84
N ALA A 58 -33.91 -7.14 21.65
CA ALA A 58 -33.80 -8.35 20.85
C ALA A 58 -34.71 -8.28 19.61
N ILE A 59 -34.37 -9.05 18.58
CA ILE A 59 -35.16 -9.21 17.35
C ILE A 59 -36.30 -10.21 17.62
N THR A 60 -37.50 -9.93 17.10
CA THR A 60 -38.71 -10.79 17.23
C THR A 60 -39.25 -11.28 15.89
N GLU A 61 -38.99 -10.57 14.79
CA GLU A 61 -39.25 -11.04 13.42
C GLU A 61 -38.16 -10.51 12.48
N ILE A 62 -37.75 -11.33 11.51
CA ILE A 62 -36.95 -10.90 10.36
C ILE A 62 -37.80 -11.10 9.12
N GLY A 63 -37.94 -10.05 8.31
CA GLY A 63 -38.53 -10.12 6.98
C GLY A 63 -37.58 -9.55 5.95
N ALA A 64 -37.33 -10.29 4.88
CA ALA A 64 -36.46 -9.83 3.80
C ALA A 64 -36.92 -10.33 2.43
N VAL A 65 -36.74 -9.49 1.42
CA VAL A 65 -37.07 -9.76 0.02
C VAL A 65 -35.81 -9.56 -0.82
N LYS A 66 -35.39 -10.60 -1.54
CA LYS A 66 -34.27 -10.54 -2.48
C LYS A 66 -34.80 -10.18 -3.86
N VAL A 67 -34.28 -9.11 -4.46
CA VAL A 67 -34.72 -8.63 -5.78
C VAL A 67 -33.55 -8.34 -6.70
N ARG A 68 -33.75 -8.48 -8.01
CA ARG A 68 -32.82 -8.03 -9.06
C ARG A 68 -33.62 -7.63 -10.29
N GLY A 69 -33.28 -6.51 -10.94
CA GLY A 69 -33.92 -6.08 -12.19
C GLY A 69 -35.44 -5.83 -12.12
N GLY A 70 -36.02 -5.72 -10.93
CA GLY A 70 -37.47 -5.63 -10.71
C GLY A 70 -38.15 -6.96 -10.34
N GLU A 71 -37.46 -8.10 -10.47
CA GLU A 71 -37.99 -9.42 -10.13
C GLU A 71 -37.63 -9.84 -8.70
N VAL A 72 -38.58 -10.49 -8.01
CA VAL A 72 -38.35 -11.12 -6.70
C VAL A 72 -37.70 -12.48 -6.90
N LEU A 73 -36.45 -12.63 -6.43
CA LEU A 73 -35.67 -13.86 -6.52
C LEU A 73 -35.92 -14.81 -5.33
N GLY A 74 -36.51 -14.30 -4.25
CA GLY A 74 -36.85 -15.09 -3.07
C GLY A 74 -37.16 -14.22 -1.86
N GLU A 75 -37.77 -14.84 -0.85
CA GLU A 75 -38.17 -14.19 0.39
C GLU A 75 -37.64 -14.99 1.59
N PHE A 76 -37.37 -14.27 2.68
CA PHE A 76 -36.97 -14.83 3.96
C PHE A 76 -37.88 -14.23 5.02
N GLN A 77 -38.63 -15.06 5.74
CA GLN A 77 -39.42 -14.64 6.88
C GLN A 77 -39.29 -15.65 8.00
N THR A 78 -39.03 -15.17 9.21
CA THR A 78 -39.10 -16.00 10.42
C THR A 78 -39.37 -15.15 11.64
N LEU A 79 -40.15 -15.69 12.58
CA LEU A 79 -40.17 -15.20 13.95
C LEU A 79 -38.86 -15.60 14.65
N VAL A 80 -38.48 -14.84 15.67
CA VAL A 80 -37.28 -15.09 16.47
C VAL A 80 -37.67 -15.10 17.94
N ASP A 81 -37.24 -16.11 18.70
CA ASP A 81 -37.36 -16.09 20.17
C ASP A 81 -36.38 -15.03 20.73
N PRO A 82 -36.86 -13.93 21.33
CA PRO A 82 -36.00 -12.90 21.92
C PRO A 82 -35.40 -13.32 23.27
N GLY A 83 -35.70 -14.52 23.78
CA GLY A 83 -35.25 -15.03 25.07
C GLY A 83 -35.97 -14.43 26.29
N GLY A 84 -37.07 -13.71 26.06
CA GLY A 84 -37.83 -13.00 27.10
C GLY A 84 -39.20 -12.51 26.61
N PRO A 85 -40.00 -11.84 27.46
CA PRO A 85 -41.32 -11.35 27.07
C PRO A 85 -41.23 -10.20 26.07
N VAL A 86 -42.11 -10.20 25.06
CA VAL A 86 -42.33 -9.03 24.19
C VAL A 86 -43.09 -7.96 24.99
N PRO A 87 -42.60 -6.72 25.10
CA PRO A 87 -43.29 -5.67 25.84
C PRO A 87 -44.67 -5.35 25.22
N ALA A 88 -45.69 -5.16 26.06
CA ALA A 88 -47.08 -5.00 25.60
C ALA A 88 -47.27 -3.87 24.55
N PHE A 89 -46.51 -2.78 24.63
CA PHE A 89 -46.60 -1.70 23.65
C PHE A 89 -46.01 -2.10 22.27
N ILE A 90 -45.02 -2.98 22.24
CA ILE A 90 -44.50 -3.60 21.00
C ILE A 90 -45.53 -4.57 20.44
N SER A 91 -46.17 -5.40 21.28
CA SER A 91 -47.23 -6.31 20.81
C SER A 91 -48.41 -5.57 20.20
N VAL A 92 -48.77 -4.39 20.72
CA VAL A 92 -49.82 -3.53 20.15
C VAL A 92 -49.39 -2.89 18.82
N LEU A 93 -48.10 -2.54 18.68
CA LEU A 93 -47.58 -1.91 17.46
C LEU A 93 -47.44 -2.90 16.29
N THR A 94 -46.91 -4.10 16.58
CA THR A 94 -46.46 -5.10 15.59
C THR A 94 -47.41 -6.30 15.44
N GLY A 95 -48.35 -6.46 16.38
CA GLY A 95 -49.16 -7.66 16.51
C GLY A 95 -48.40 -8.90 17.01
N ILE A 96 -47.08 -8.82 17.25
CA ILE A 96 -46.27 -9.95 17.72
C ILE A 96 -46.43 -10.10 19.24
N THR A 97 -47.04 -11.20 19.68
CA THR A 97 -47.19 -11.52 21.11
C THR A 97 -46.06 -12.44 21.59
N THR A 98 -45.80 -12.44 22.89
CA THR A 98 -44.86 -13.40 23.51
C THR A 98 -45.20 -14.85 23.16
N SER A 99 -46.48 -15.21 23.05
CA SER A 99 -46.91 -16.56 22.70
C SER A 99 -46.63 -16.96 21.23
N MET A 100 -46.35 -16.00 20.34
CA MET A 100 -45.96 -16.27 18.95
C MET A 100 -44.46 -16.57 18.83
N VAL A 101 -43.63 -15.94 19.67
CA VAL A 101 -42.16 -16.09 19.63
C VAL A 101 -41.65 -17.19 20.57
N VAL A 102 -42.41 -17.60 21.59
CA VAL A 102 -42.07 -18.77 22.42
C VAL A 102 -42.10 -20.03 21.57
N GLY A 103 -40.93 -20.65 21.38
CA GLY A 103 -40.74 -21.82 20.52
C GLY A 103 -40.39 -21.50 19.07
N ALA A 104 -40.26 -20.22 18.69
CA ALA A 104 -39.57 -19.82 17.48
C ALA A 104 -38.06 -20.09 17.60
N PRO A 105 -37.31 -20.27 16.50
CA PRO A 105 -35.86 -20.41 16.55
C PRO A 105 -35.20 -19.16 17.11
N ARG A 106 -34.05 -19.32 17.77
CA ARG A 106 -33.31 -18.18 18.34
C ARG A 106 -32.44 -17.49 17.30
N ILE A 107 -31.95 -16.29 17.64
CA ILE A 107 -31.15 -15.50 16.71
C ILE A 107 -29.84 -16.19 16.31
N GLU A 108 -29.26 -17.02 17.17
CA GLU A 108 -28.12 -17.89 16.88
C GLU A 108 -28.38 -18.93 15.77
N GLU A 109 -29.63 -19.39 15.61
CA GLU A 109 -30.05 -20.32 14.56
C GLU A 109 -30.48 -19.59 13.27
N VAL A 110 -31.12 -18.44 13.43
CA VAL A 110 -31.69 -17.64 12.34
C VAL A 110 -30.62 -16.84 11.60
N LEU A 111 -29.68 -16.21 12.31
CA LEU A 111 -28.72 -15.28 11.73
C LEU A 111 -27.81 -15.93 10.66
N PRO A 112 -27.25 -17.15 10.82
CA PRO A 112 -26.47 -17.79 9.77
C PRO A 112 -27.27 -17.96 8.47
N SER A 113 -28.54 -18.34 8.59
CA SER A 113 -29.46 -18.51 7.46
C SER A 113 -29.76 -17.18 6.75
N PHE A 114 -29.95 -16.10 7.52
CA PHE A 114 -30.10 -14.75 6.96
C PHE A 114 -28.82 -14.25 6.28
N LEU A 115 -27.64 -14.47 6.88
CA LEU A 115 -26.35 -14.06 6.30
C LEU A 115 -26.03 -14.81 5.01
N GLU A 116 -26.42 -16.08 4.90
CA GLU A 116 -26.35 -16.84 3.65
C GLU A 116 -27.35 -16.28 2.62
N PHE A 117 -28.60 -16.00 3.04
CA PHE A 117 -29.59 -15.37 2.17
C PHE A 117 -29.11 -14.01 1.64
N ALA A 118 -28.43 -13.20 2.46
CA ALA A 118 -27.89 -11.89 2.06
C ALA A 118 -26.55 -11.97 1.30
N ARG A 119 -25.88 -13.12 1.22
CA ARG A 119 -24.51 -13.26 0.69
C ARG A 119 -24.36 -12.64 -0.70
N GLY A 120 -23.39 -11.73 -0.84
CA GLY A 120 -23.06 -11.07 -2.11
C GLY A 120 -24.08 -10.03 -2.59
N THR A 121 -25.05 -9.64 -1.74
CA THR A 121 -26.08 -8.64 -2.07
C THR A 121 -25.85 -7.30 -1.39
N VAL A 122 -26.52 -6.27 -1.90
CA VAL A 122 -26.63 -4.95 -1.27
C VAL A 122 -27.81 -4.94 -0.32
N LEU A 123 -27.59 -4.65 0.96
CA LEU A 123 -28.67 -4.53 1.93
C LEU A 123 -29.40 -3.19 1.75
N VAL A 124 -30.73 -3.24 1.80
CA VAL A 124 -31.60 -2.06 1.74
C VAL A 124 -32.53 -2.11 2.94
N ALA A 125 -32.72 -0.97 3.61
CA ALA A 125 -33.72 -0.84 4.67
C ALA A 125 -34.24 0.60 4.75
N HIS A 126 -35.41 0.77 5.34
CA HIS A 126 -36.05 2.08 5.49
C HIS A 126 -35.68 2.68 6.86
N ASN A 127 -34.71 3.61 6.90
CA ASN A 127 -33.92 3.97 8.09
C ASN A 127 -32.90 2.88 8.49
N ALA A 128 -32.14 2.42 7.50
CA ALA A 128 -31.18 1.32 7.61
C ALA A 128 -30.19 1.30 8.81
N PRO A 129 -29.79 2.43 9.43
CA PRO A 129 -29.01 2.38 10.68
C PRO A 129 -29.69 1.60 11.82
N PHE A 130 -31.01 1.45 11.80
CA PHE A 130 -31.79 0.65 12.76
C PHE A 130 -31.56 -0.85 12.51
N ASP A 131 -32.05 -1.38 11.40
CA ASP A 131 -32.09 -2.81 11.08
C ASP A 131 -30.69 -3.42 11.00
N VAL A 132 -29.81 -2.74 10.27
CA VAL A 132 -28.40 -3.15 10.13
C VAL A 132 -27.65 -2.99 11.45
N GLY A 133 -28.11 -2.10 12.34
CA GLY A 133 -27.60 -1.98 13.71
C GLY A 133 -27.93 -3.23 14.55
N PHE A 134 -29.18 -3.68 14.52
CA PHE A 134 -29.63 -4.90 15.19
C PHE A 134 -28.94 -6.16 14.65
N LEU A 135 -28.86 -6.33 13.33
CA LEU A 135 -28.18 -7.48 12.70
C LEU A 135 -26.68 -7.52 13.02
N LYS A 136 -26.00 -6.36 13.09
CA LYS A 136 -24.60 -6.28 13.53
C LYS A 136 -24.43 -6.62 15.01
N ALA A 137 -25.34 -6.15 15.87
CA ALA A 137 -25.32 -6.49 17.29
C ALA A 137 -25.52 -8.00 17.50
N ALA A 138 -26.49 -8.60 16.80
CA ALA A 138 -26.72 -10.04 16.81
C ALA A 138 -25.50 -10.84 16.32
N ALA A 139 -24.81 -10.37 15.26
CA ALA A 139 -23.59 -11.01 14.77
C ALA A 139 -22.48 -11.00 15.84
N VAL A 140 -22.26 -9.86 16.51
CA VAL A 140 -21.28 -9.76 17.61
C VAL A 140 -21.67 -10.67 18.78
N GLN A 141 -22.94 -10.69 19.19
CA GLN A 141 -23.43 -11.52 20.30
C GLN A 141 -23.30 -13.02 20.03
N THR A 142 -23.48 -13.45 18.78
CA THR A 142 -23.45 -14.87 18.37
C THR A 142 -22.09 -15.33 17.85
N GLY A 143 -21.06 -14.46 17.88
CA GLY A 143 -19.70 -14.79 17.42
C GLY A 143 -19.51 -14.83 15.89
N HIS A 144 -20.47 -14.32 15.12
CA HIS A 144 -20.42 -14.27 13.65
C HIS A 144 -19.73 -13.00 13.15
N ALA A 145 -18.86 -13.14 12.14
CA ALA A 145 -18.25 -12.00 11.47
C ALA A 145 -19.27 -11.29 10.57
N TRP A 146 -19.42 -9.96 10.72
CA TRP A 146 -20.24 -9.18 9.80
C TRP A 146 -19.59 -9.10 8.41
N PRO A 147 -20.22 -9.60 7.33
CA PRO A 147 -19.59 -9.77 6.02
C PRO A 147 -19.41 -8.46 5.22
N GLY A 148 -19.66 -7.29 5.83
CA GLY A 148 -19.32 -6.00 5.24
C GLY A 148 -20.24 -5.50 4.11
N HIS A 149 -21.49 -5.96 4.05
CA HIS A 149 -22.47 -5.52 3.05
C HIS A 149 -22.50 -4.00 2.85
N GLN A 150 -22.52 -3.57 1.59
CA GLN A 150 -22.97 -2.22 1.24
C GLN A 150 -24.44 -2.04 1.67
N THR A 151 -24.78 -0.85 2.16
CA THR A 151 -26.11 -0.55 2.71
C THR A 151 -26.71 0.67 2.03
N VAL A 152 -27.98 0.58 1.62
CA VAL A 152 -28.78 1.66 1.05
C VAL A 152 -29.93 1.99 2.02
N ASP A 153 -30.14 3.28 2.27
CA ASP A 153 -31.16 3.80 3.18
C ASP A 153 -32.22 4.54 2.37
N THR A 154 -33.42 3.96 2.24
CA THR A 154 -34.48 4.53 1.39
C THR A 154 -35.02 5.86 1.91
N VAL A 155 -34.85 6.19 3.21
CA VAL A 155 -35.18 7.52 3.75
C VAL A 155 -34.26 8.59 3.18
N ARG A 156 -32.96 8.29 2.99
CA ARG A 156 -32.00 9.23 2.39
C ARG A 156 -32.29 9.45 0.90
N LEU A 157 -32.64 8.38 0.19
CA LEU A 157 -33.06 8.47 -1.21
C LEU A 157 -34.37 9.27 -1.34
N ALA A 158 -35.37 9.01 -0.49
CA ALA A 158 -36.64 9.74 -0.49
C ALA A 158 -36.48 11.24 -0.26
N ARG A 159 -35.65 11.65 0.70
CA ARG A 159 -35.31 13.07 0.94
C ARG A 159 -34.69 13.78 -0.27
N ARG A 160 -34.23 13.04 -1.30
CA ARG A 160 -33.61 13.60 -2.50
C ARG A 160 -34.61 13.85 -3.63
N VAL A 161 -35.66 13.04 -3.75
CA VAL A 161 -36.57 13.01 -4.92
C VAL A 161 -38.06 13.03 -4.56
N VAL A 162 -38.41 13.21 -3.29
CA VAL A 162 -39.78 13.47 -2.82
C VAL A 162 -39.80 14.83 -2.13
N THR A 163 -40.63 15.75 -2.60
CA THR A 163 -40.75 17.09 -1.98
C THR A 163 -41.75 17.07 -0.81
N ARG A 164 -41.77 18.15 -0.01
CA ARG A 164 -42.76 18.33 1.06
C ARG A 164 -44.19 18.52 0.54
N ASP A 165 -44.34 18.93 -0.71
CA ASP A 165 -45.64 19.12 -1.35
C ASP A 165 -46.23 17.78 -1.82
N GLU A 166 -45.37 16.78 -2.08
CA GLU A 166 -45.76 15.40 -2.42
C GLU A 166 -46.02 14.54 -1.19
N ALA A 167 -45.22 14.69 -0.13
CA ALA A 167 -45.38 13.92 1.10
C ALA A 167 -45.10 14.78 2.36
N PRO A 168 -45.97 14.73 3.38
CA PRO A 168 -45.78 15.49 4.62
C PRO A 168 -44.59 14.99 5.45
N ASN A 169 -44.12 13.77 5.20
CA ASN A 169 -42.97 13.14 5.85
C ASN A 169 -42.44 11.97 4.99
N HIS A 170 -41.30 11.39 5.36
CA HIS A 170 -40.68 10.26 4.65
C HIS A 170 -40.79 8.93 5.42
N LYS A 171 -41.87 8.68 6.18
CA LYS A 171 -42.15 7.36 6.77
C LYS A 171 -42.57 6.36 5.69
N LEU A 172 -42.28 5.08 5.90
CA LEU A 172 -42.58 4.00 4.96
C LEU A 172 -44.04 4.02 4.49
N SER A 173 -45.01 4.06 5.41
CA SER A 173 -46.44 4.12 5.08
C SER A 173 -46.85 5.34 4.25
N THR A 174 -46.19 6.48 4.43
CA THR A 174 -46.45 7.70 3.62
C THR A 174 -45.86 7.57 2.21
N LEU A 175 -44.67 6.99 2.08
CA LEU A 175 -44.05 6.76 0.76
C LEU A 175 -44.71 5.63 -0.01
N ALA A 176 -45.10 4.55 0.66
CA ALA A 176 -45.83 3.42 0.07
C ALA A 176 -47.18 3.90 -0.51
N ALA A 177 -47.91 4.75 0.22
CA ALA A 177 -49.13 5.38 -0.29
C ALA A 177 -48.87 6.34 -1.47
N LEU A 178 -47.82 7.16 -1.40
CA LEU A 178 -47.44 8.09 -2.49
C LEU A 178 -47.09 7.35 -3.79
N PHE A 179 -46.36 6.23 -3.69
CA PHE A 179 -45.88 5.48 -4.85
C PHE A 179 -46.83 4.37 -5.32
N GLY A 180 -47.94 4.14 -4.61
CA GLY A 180 -48.90 3.09 -4.96
C GLY A 180 -48.33 1.67 -4.79
N ALA A 181 -47.60 1.44 -3.70
CA ALA A 181 -47.05 0.12 -3.37
C ALA A 181 -48.15 -0.95 -3.32
N ALA A 182 -47.85 -2.16 -3.80
CA ALA A 182 -48.80 -3.27 -3.87
C ALA A 182 -49.11 -3.86 -2.49
N VAL A 183 -48.21 -3.67 -1.52
CA VAL A 183 -48.37 -4.09 -0.12
C VAL A 183 -48.41 -2.84 0.78
N THR A 184 -49.45 -2.74 1.59
CA THR A 184 -49.56 -1.71 2.63
C THR A 184 -48.71 -2.10 3.84
N PRO A 185 -47.74 -1.26 4.29
CA PRO A 185 -46.99 -1.49 5.52
C PRO A 185 -47.93 -1.65 6.72
N ASN A 186 -47.66 -2.65 7.56
CA ASN A 186 -48.51 -2.98 8.71
C ASN A 186 -47.73 -3.47 9.94
N HIS A 187 -46.45 -3.08 10.07
CA HIS A 187 -45.58 -3.49 11.19
C HIS A 187 -45.47 -5.01 11.31
N ARG A 188 -45.27 -5.65 10.14
CA ARG A 188 -44.88 -7.05 10.00
C ARG A 188 -43.74 -7.11 9.00
N ALA A 189 -42.62 -7.66 9.44
CA ALA A 189 -41.34 -7.43 8.76
C ALA A 189 -41.35 -7.79 7.26
N LEU A 190 -42.00 -8.90 6.86
CA LEU A 190 -42.08 -9.24 5.43
C LEU A 190 -43.00 -8.29 4.63
N SER A 191 -44.11 -7.82 5.22
CA SER A 191 -45.00 -6.84 4.59
C SER A 191 -44.28 -5.52 4.34
N ASP A 192 -43.57 -5.03 5.36
CA ASP A 192 -42.88 -3.75 5.35
C ASP A 192 -41.62 -3.82 4.46
N ALA A 193 -40.93 -4.97 4.42
CA ALA A 193 -39.88 -5.24 3.42
C ALA A 193 -40.41 -5.26 1.98
N ARG A 194 -41.57 -5.90 1.70
CA ARG A 194 -42.22 -5.88 0.38
C ARG A 194 -42.63 -4.46 -0.04
N ALA A 195 -43.27 -3.71 0.85
CA ALA A 195 -43.59 -2.31 0.59
C ALA A 195 -42.32 -1.46 0.34
N THR A 196 -41.22 -1.77 1.03
CA THR A 196 -39.93 -1.11 0.83
C THR A 196 -39.29 -1.46 -0.52
N VAL A 197 -39.56 -2.63 -1.12
CA VAL A 197 -39.18 -2.95 -2.51
C VAL A 197 -39.84 -1.99 -3.49
N ASP A 198 -41.16 -1.78 -3.39
CA ASP A 198 -41.90 -0.88 -4.29
C ASP A 198 -41.42 0.57 -4.13
N VAL A 199 -41.24 1.02 -2.88
CA VAL A 199 -40.67 2.33 -2.56
C VAL A 199 -39.24 2.46 -3.11
N LEU A 200 -38.39 1.44 -2.99
CA LEU A 200 -37.05 1.44 -3.59
C LEU A 200 -37.13 1.61 -5.11
N HIS A 201 -37.92 0.78 -5.81
CA HIS A 201 -38.06 0.85 -7.27
C HIS A 201 -38.55 2.22 -7.73
N ALA A 202 -39.56 2.80 -7.07
CA ALA A 202 -40.07 4.14 -7.39
C ALA A 202 -39.02 5.24 -7.15
N LEU A 203 -38.23 5.14 -6.08
CA LEU A 203 -37.14 6.07 -5.81
C LEU A 203 -36.00 5.95 -6.83
N LEU A 204 -35.62 4.73 -7.22
CA LEU A 204 -34.61 4.49 -8.26
C LEU A 204 -35.08 5.05 -9.62
N ALA A 205 -36.35 4.83 -9.99
CA ALA A 205 -36.93 5.38 -11.20
C ALA A 205 -36.91 6.93 -11.23
N ARG A 206 -37.16 7.59 -10.09
CA ARG A 206 -37.03 9.06 -9.96
C ARG A 206 -35.59 9.57 -9.94
N LEU A 207 -34.64 8.75 -9.49
CA LEU A 207 -33.21 9.07 -9.45
C LEU A 207 -32.52 8.89 -10.81
N ALA A 208 -33.01 7.99 -11.67
CA ALA A 208 -32.42 7.71 -12.99
C ALA A 208 -32.31 8.96 -13.91
N PRO A 209 -33.34 9.83 -14.06
CA PRO A 209 -33.21 11.09 -14.80
C PRO A 209 -32.17 12.08 -14.23
N LEU A 210 -31.75 11.90 -12.97
CA LEU A 210 -30.69 12.70 -12.34
C LEU A 210 -29.28 12.13 -12.59
N GLY A 211 -29.18 11.03 -13.34
CA GLY A 211 -27.94 10.34 -13.70
C GLY A 211 -27.50 9.26 -12.71
N ILE A 212 -28.39 8.80 -11.83
CA ILE A 212 -28.12 7.72 -10.87
C ILE A 212 -28.57 6.40 -11.50
N THR A 213 -27.62 5.61 -12.00
CA THR A 213 -27.90 4.43 -12.84
C THR A 213 -27.08 3.19 -12.47
N HIS A 214 -26.02 3.36 -11.67
CA HIS A 214 -25.15 2.29 -11.16
C HIS A 214 -25.17 2.29 -9.62
N LEU A 215 -24.74 1.19 -8.99
CA LEU A 215 -24.69 1.01 -7.54
C LEU A 215 -23.85 2.09 -6.83
N GLU A 216 -22.78 2.49 -7.48
CA GLU A 216 -21.79 3.47 -7.03
C GLU A 216 -22.37 4.89 -7.09
N ASP A 217 -23.33 5.14 -7.99
CA ASP A 217 -24.09 6.38 -8.02
C ASP A 217 -24.99 6.55 -6.78
N LEU A 218 -25.49 5.46 -6.17
CA LEU A 218 -26.32 5.54 -4.95
C LEU A 218 -25.55 6.12 -3.75
N ALA A 219 -24.23 5.90 -3.70
CA ALA A 219 -23.37 6.58 -2.73
C ALA A 219 -23.32 8.10 -2.95
N THR A 220 -23.58 8.58 -4.18
CA THR A 220 -23.67 10.01 -4.51
C THR A 220 -25.06 10.61 -4.35
N ALA A 221 -26.12 9.79 -4.41
CA ALA A 221 -27.49 10.25 -4.12
C ALA A 221 -27.70 10.65 -2.65
N THR A 222 -26.85 10.17 -1.75
CA THR A 222 -26.94 10.36 -0.29
C THR A 222 -25.98 11.42 0.28
N ASP A 223 -25.17 12.08 -0.55
CA ASP A 223 -24.15 13.07 -0.15
C ASP A 223 -24.03 14.15 -1.27
N PRO A 224 -24.43 15.43 -1.08
CA PRO A 224 -24.59 16.36 -2.20
C PRO A 224 -23.30 17.07 -2.65
N VAL A 225 -23.01 17.02 -3.96
CA VAL A 225 -21.97 17.89 -4.58
C VAL A 225 -22.38 19.37 -4.48
N PRO A 226 -21.50 20.28 -4.02
CA PRO A 226 -21.74 21.72 -4.07
C PRO A 226 -22.09 22.21 -5.49
N SER A 227 -23.09 23.08 -5.62
CA SER A 227 -23.64 23.49 -6.91
C SER A 227 -22.63 24.23 -7.79
N ASP A 228 -21.71 24.98 -7.18
CA ASP A 228 -20.60 25.67 -7.81
C ASP A 228 -19.59 24.69 -8.44
N VAL A 229 -19.33 23.56 -7.78
CA VAL A 229 -18.49 22.47 -8.31
C VAL A 229 -19.22 21.78 -9.46
N ARG A 230 -20.51 21.47 -9.32
CA ARG A 230 -21.31 20.82 -10.38
C ARG A 230 -21.34 21.65 -11.67
N ARG A 231 -21.41 22.99 -11.58
CA ARG A 231 -21.37 23.88 -12.77
C ARG A 231 -20.07 23.75 -13.58
N LYS A 232 -18.96 23.34 -12.95
CA LYS A 232 -17.67 23.11 -13.63
C LYS A 232 -17.53 21.75 -14.31
N ARG A 233 -18.58 20.92 -14.35
CA ARG A 233 -18.58 19.64 -15.10
C ARG A 233 -18.14 19.79 -16.57
N HIS A 234 -18.41 20.94 -17.18
CA HIS A 234 -18.00 21.25 -18.55
C HIS A 234 -16.49 21.21 -18.80
N LEU A 235 -15.67 21.34 -17.74
CA LEU A 235 -14.21 21.17 -17.83
C LEU A 235 -13.78 19.74 -18.21
N ALA A 236 -14.70 18.78 -18.18
CA ALA A 236 -14.48 17.41 -18.62
C ALA A 236 -14.94 17.14 -20.06
N ASP A 237 -15.60 18.10 -20.70
CA ASP A 237 -16.15 17.93 -22.06
C ASP A 237 -15.01 18.04 -23.09
N GLY A 238 -15.15 17.33 -24.21
CA GLY A 238 -14.11 17.27 -25.26
C GLY A 238 -12.85 16.46 -24.91
N LEU A 239 -12.64 16.09 -23.64
CA LEU A 239 -11.51 15.23 -23.25
C LEU A 239 -11.58 13.84 -23.93
N PRO A 240 -10.45 13.22 -24.26
CA PRO A 240 -10.43 11.92 -24.92
C PRO A 240 -10.72 10.76 -23.97
N ASP A 241 -11.30 9.70 -24.52
CA ASP A 241 -11.46 8.41 -23.86
C ASP A 241 -10.22 7.54 -24.17
N GLY A 242 -9.20 7.66 -23.34
CA GLY A 242 -7.94 6.93 -23.47
C GLY A 242 -6.90 7.32 -22.41
N PRO A 243 -5.77 6.59 -22.34
CA PRO A 243 -4.73 6.85 -21.36
C PRO A 243 -4.03 8.19 -21.59
N GLY A 244 -3.56 8.80 -20.50
CA GLY A 244 -2.84 10.07 -20.57
C GLY A 244 -2.67 10.77 -19.23
N VAL A 245 -2.22 12.02 -19.33
CA VAL A 245 -2.13 12.97 -18.21
C VAL A 245 -3.21 14.04 -18.37
N TYR A 246 -3.85 14.44 -17.27
CA TYR A 246 -4.72 15.62 -17.21
C TYR A 246 -4.11 16.67 -16.28
N MET A 247 -4.21 17.94 -16.67
CA MET A 247 -3.71 19.06 -15.90
C MET A 247 -4.83 20.07 -15.65
N PHE A 248 -5.15 20.32 -14.38
CA PHE A 248 -6.04 21.42 -14.00
C PHE A 248 -5.26 22.73 -14.00
N VAL A 249 -5.75 23.73 -14.73
CA VAL A 249 -5.09 25.02 -14.93
C VAL A 249 -5.90 26.13 -14.25
N GLY A 250 -5.22 27.05 -13.59
CA GLY A 250 -5.80 28.18 -12.86
C GLY A 250 -5.91 29.46 -13.72
N PRO A 251 -6.43 30.54 -13.12
CA PRO A 251 -6.74 31.80 -13.81
C PRO A 251 -5.53 32.62 -14.25
N ARG A 252 -4.30 32.18 -13.92
CA ARG A 252 -3.05 32.81 -14.36
C ARG A 252 -2.24 31.87 -15.25
N GLU A 253 -2.93 30.93 -15.91
CA GLU A 253 -2.34 29.84 -16.67
C GLU A 253 -1.41 28.93 -15.81
N GLU A 254 -1.57 28.95 -14.49
CA GLU A 254 -0.73 28.16 -13.58
C GLU A 254 -1.24 26.73 -13.43
N ILE A 255 -0.36 25.73 -13.52
CA ILE A 255 -0.74 24.33 -13.32
C ILE A 255 -1.03 24.08 -11.83
N LEU A 256 -2.31 23.84 -11.53
CA LEU A 256 -2.81 23.60 -10.18
C LEU A 256 -2.56 22.16 -9.73
N TYR A 257 -2.77 21.22 -10.65
CA TYR A 257 -2.65 19.79 -10.41
C TYR A 257 -2.37 19.03 -11.70
N VAL A 258 -1.53 18.01 -11.60
CA VAL A 258 -1.24 17.02 -12.65
C VAL A 258 -1.68 15.64 -12.14
N GLY A 259 -2.38 14.87 -12.96
CA GLY A 259 -2.78 13.50 -12.64
C GLY A 259 -2.80 12.56 -13.84
N THR A 260 -2.59 11.26 -13.63
CA THR A 260 -2.74 10.23 -14.66
C THR A 260 -4.12 9.58 -14.69
N SER A 261 -4.53 9.11 -15.88
CA SER A 261 -5.62 8.17 -16.06
C SER A 261 -5.39 7.22 -17.23
N THR A 262 -6.12 6.11 -17.22
CA THR A 262 -6.39 5.21 -18.35
C THR A 262 -7.59 5.67 -19.21
N SER A 263 -8.46 6.53 -18.68
CA SER A 263 -9.42 7.35 -19.44
C SER A 263 -9.44 8.77 -18.87
N LEU A 264 -8.96 9.75 -19.65
CA LEU A 264 -8.92 11.16 -19.21
C LEU A 264 -10.32 11.71 -18.93
N ARG A 265 -11.27 11.49 -19.83
CA ARG A 265 -12.66 11.94 -19.68
C ARG A 265 -13.31 11.43 -18.39
N THR A 266 -13.33 10.11 -18.18
CA THR A 266 -13.97 9.50 -16.98
C THR A 266 -13.33 10.02 -15.70
N ARG A 267 -11.99 10.12 -15.66
CA ARG A 267 -11.26 10.55 -14.46
C ARG A 267 -11.44 12.04 -14.16
N VAL A 268 -11.54 12.89 -15.16
CA VAL A 268 -11.82 14.32 -14.92
C VAL A 268 -13.28 14.51 -14.51
N ARG A 269 -14.23 13.75 -15.10
CA ARG A 269 -15.63 13.75 -14.66
C ARG A 269 -15.80 13.40 -13.18
N SER A 270 -15.01 12.47 -12.62
CA SER A 270 -15.15 12.05 -11.22
C SER A 270 -14.92 13.18 -10.20
N TYR A 271 -14.15 14.22 -10.54
CA TYR A 271 -13.96 15.41 -9.68
C TYR A 271 -15.23 16.27 -9.50
N PHE A 272 -16.26 16.06 -10.33
CA PHE A 272 -17.54 16.77 -10.30
C PHE A 272 -18.71 15.88 -9.81
N THR A 273 -18.38 14.80 -9.10
CA THR A 273 -19.32 13.85 -8.48
C THR A 273 -19.12 13.81 -6.96
N ALA A 274 -20.08 13.27 -6.20
CA ALA A 274 -19.99 13.27 -4.74
C ALA A 274 -19.02 12.20 -4.18
N ALA A 275 -18.44 11.38 -5.06
CA ALA A 275 -17.32 10.52 -4.69
C ALA A 275 -16.06 11.33 -4.28
N GLU A 276 -15.92 12.58 -4.74
CA GLU A 276 -14.79 13.43 -4.40
C GLU A 276 -14.95 14.13 -3.03
N LYS A 277 -14.62 13.40 -1.96
CA LYS A 277 -14.72 13.89 -0.57
C LYS A 277 -13.51 14.69 -0.09
N ARG A 278 -12.47 14.89 -0.93
CA ARG A 278 -11.23 15.56 -0.52
C ARG A 278 -11.38 17.08 -0.68
N SER A 279 -11.63 17.79 0.42
CA SER A 279 -11.79 19.26 0.49
C SER A 279 -10.74 20.04 -0.34
N ARG A 280 -9.46 19.67 -0.25
CA ARG A 280 -8.36 20.27 -1.02
C ARG A 280 -8.49 20.10 -2.55
N MET A 281 -9.08 19.00 -3.02
CA MET A 281 -9.35 18.79 -4.45
C MET A 281 -10.61 19.56 -4.89
N VAL A 282 -11.62 19.64 -4.03
CA VAL A 282 -12.82 20.48 -4.27
C VAL A 282 -12.42 21.96 -4.41
N GLU A 283 -11.53 22.45 -3.54
CA GLU A 283 -10.93 23.79 -3.63
C GLU A 283 -10.17 24.01 -4.94
N MET A 284 -9.33 23.05 -5.36
CA MET A 284 -8.65 23.10 -6.65
C MET A 284 -9.65 23.25 -7.81
N VAL A 285 -10.69 22.42 -7.86
CA VAL A 285 -11.73 22.48 -8.90
C VAL A 285 -12.41 23.85 -8.91
N ARG A 286 -12.73 24.40 -7.74
CA ARG A 286 -13.31 25.75 -7.58
C ARG A 286 -12.44 26.86 -8.18
N VAL A 287 -11.12 26.72 -8.20
CA VAL A 287 -10.20 27.71 -8.79
C VAL A 287 -9.79 27.37 -10.24
N SER A 288 -10.02 26.14 -10.71
CA SER A 288 -9.61 25.71 -12.06
C SER A 288 -10.47 26.32 -13.17
N GLU A 289 -9.87 26.85 -14.23
CA GLU A 289 -10.58 27.43 -15.38
C GLU A 289 -10.63 26.52 -16.60
N ARG A 290 -9.60 25.68 -16.80
CA ARG A 290 -9.53 24.70 -17.90
C ARG A 290 -8.82 23.41 -17.46
N VAL A 291 -9.04 22.34 -18.21
CA VAL A 291 -8.28 21.09 -18.08
C VAL A 291 -7.55 20.83 -19.39
N HIS A 292 -6.24 20.64 -19.31
CA HIS A 292 -5.40 20.31 -20.47
C HIS A 292 -5.10 18.81 -20.50
N PRO A 293 -5.60 18.04 -21.49
CA PRO A 293 -5.23 16.66 -21.69
C PRO A 293 -3.88 16.51 -22.41
N VAL A 294 -3.13 15.48 -22.06
CA VAL A 294 -1.97 14.98 -22.80
C VAL A 294 -2.22 13.49 -23.04
N PRO A 295 -2.75 13.09 -24.20
CA PRO A 295 -2.94 11.68 -24.55
C PRO A 295 -1.59 10.94 -24.54
N CYS A 296 -1.63 9.65 -24.20
CA CYS A 296 -0.48 8.75 -24.23
C CYS A 296 -0.88 7.45 -24.93
N ALA A 297 0.07 6.77 -25.56
CA ALA A 297 -0.14 5.47 -26.19
C ALA A 297 -0.23 4.34 -25.14
N THR A 298 0.43 4.49 -23.99
CA THR A 298 0.48 3.47 -22.94
C THR A 298 0.25 4.05 -21.53
N THR A 299 -0.08 3.16 -20.59
CA THR A 299 -0.22 3.51 -19.17
C THR A 299 1.12 3.86 -18.51
N LEU A 300 2.20 3.18 -18.89
CA LEU A 300 3.56 3.51 -18.43
C LEU A 300 3.95 4.93 -18.85
N GLU A 301 3.75 5.27 -20.13
CA GLU A 301 4.03 6.59 -20.67
C GLU A 301 3.27 7.68 -19.90
N ALA A 302 1.97 7.50 -19.67
CA ALA A 302 1.18 8.43 -18.88
C ALA A 302 1.79 8.65 -17.48
N ARG A 303 2.18 7.57 -16.79
CA ARG A 303 2.74 7.63 -15.42
C ARG A 303 4.10 8.33 -15.39
N VAL A 304 4.93 8.11 -16.41
CA VAL A 304 6.20 8.82 -16.57
C VAL A 304 5.97 10.30 -16.89
N ARG A 305 5.09 10.64 -17.83
CA ARG A 305 4.76 12.04 -18.15
C ARG A 305 4.19 12.79 -16.94
N GLU A 306 3.37 12.15 -16.10
CA GLU A 306 2.91 12.72 -14.83
C GLU A 306 4.07 13.06 -13.88
N LEU A 307 5.06 12.17 -13.71
CA LEU A 307 6.23 12.48 -12.89
C LEU A 307 7.03 13.66 -13.45
N ARG A 308 7.29 13.67 -14.77
CA ARG A 308 8.02 14.76 -15.45
C ARG A 308 7.28 16.10 -15.30
N LEU A 309 5.98 16.16 -15.58
CA LEU A 309 5.15 17.36 -15.45
C LEU A 309 4.96 17.84 -14.00
N ILE A 310 4.94 16.93 -13.01
CA ILE A 310 4.96 17.31 -11.59
C ILE A 310 6.30 17.95 -11.20
N ALA A 311 7.42 17.43 -11.69
CA ALA A 311 8.74 18.00 -11.43
C ALA A 311 8.89 19.37 -12.10
N GLU A 312 8.47 19.50 -13.36
CA GLU A 312 8.54 20.74 -14.15
C GLU A 312 7.69 21.87 -13.55
N HIS A 313 6.41 21.60 -13.24
CA HIS A 313 5.48 22.66 -12.82
C HIS A 313 5.31 22.79 -11.30
N SER A 314 5.84 21.84 -10.51
CA SER A 314 5.70 21.77 -9.04
C SER A 314 4.28 22.10 -8.49
N PRO A 315 3.19 21.48 -9.01
CA PRO A 315 1.83 21.99 -8.85
C PRO A 315 1.34 22.08 -7.40
N ARG A 316 0.61 23.15 -7.05
CA ARG A 316 0.27 23.48 -5.65
C ARG A 316 -0.60 22.43 -4.95
N TYR A 317 -1.39 21.64 -5.67
CA TYR A 317 -2.21 20.58 -5.09
C TYR A 317 -1.61 19.17 -5.16
N ASN A 318 -0.54 18.94 -5.92
CA ASN A 318 0.18 17.66 -5.91
C ASN A 318 0.93 17.46 -4.57
N ARG A 319 0.85 16.23 -4.03
CA ARG A 319 1.52 15.81 -2.78
C ARG A 319 2.78 14.95 -3.00
N ARG A 320 3.01 14.41 -4.20
CA ARG A 320 4.26 13.71 -4.54
C ARG A 320 5.44 14.68 -4.37
N SER A 321 6.65 14.14 -4.17
CA SER A 321 7.84 14.94 -3.90
C SER A 321 8.04 16.00 -4.98
N ARG A 322 8.02 17.28 -4.60
CA ARG A 322 8.25 18.42 -5.50
C ARG A 322 9.73 18.70 -5.73
N PHE A 323 10.60 17.98 -5.02
CA PHE A 323 12.05 18.14 -5.09
C PHE A 323 12.74 16.77 -5.32
N PRO A 324 12.43 16.11 -6.45
CA PRO A 324 13.03 14.83 -6.86
C PRO A 324 14.57 14.83 -6.81
N GLU A 325 15.19 15.94 -7.19
CA GLU A 325 16.63 16.18 -7.27
C GLU A 325 17.36 16.16 -5.92
N ARG A 326 16.63 16.04 -4.80
CA ARG A 326 17.18 16.11 -3.43
C ARG A 326 17.25 14.77 -2.72
N MET A 327 16.90 13.66 -3.38
CA MET A 327 16.96 12.33 -2.75
C MET A 327 18.39 11.99 -2.32
N PRO A 328 18.66 11.77 -1.02
CA PRO A 328 20.00 11.45 -0.57
C PRO A 328 20.45 10.04 -1.01
N TRP A 329 21.74 9.92 -1.25
CA TRP A 329 22.46 8.67 -1.50
C TRP A 329 23.53 8.48 -0.43
N VAL A 330 23.87 7.23 -0.12
CA VAL A 330 25.03 6.90 0.72
C VAL A 330 26.19 6.51 -0.19
N HIS A 331 27.33 7.16 0.00
CA HIS A 331 28.53 7.05 -0.81
C HIS A 331 29.74 6.68 0.05
N LEU A 332 30.48 5.64 -0.36
CA LEU A 332 31.79 5.31 0.17
C LEU A 332 32.86 6.14 -0.57
N THR A 333 33.48 7.10 0.12
CA THR A 333 34.34 8.11 -0.50
C THR A 333 35.59 7.54 -1.18
N VAL A 334 36.04 8.20 -2.25
CA VAL A 334 37.32 7.91 -2.92
C VAL A 334 38.41 8.81 -2.33
N GLU A 335 39.07 8.33 -1.28
CA GLU A 335 40.22 8.95 -0.61
C GLU A 335 41.08 7.83 0.01
N PRO A 336 42.35 8.07 0.43
CA PRO A 336 43.23 7.01 0.95
C PRO A 336 42.69 6.24 2.17
N TYR A 337 41.77 6.86 2.91
CA TYR A 337 41.03 6.21 3.99
C TYR A 337 39.54 6.49 3.79
N PRO A 338 38.83 5.68 2.98
CA PRO A 338 37.41 5.87 2.68
C PRO A 338 36.52 5.99 3.92
N ARG A 339 35.42 6.73 3.78
CA ARG A 339 34.37 6.86 4.80
C ARG A 339 32.99 6.87 4.15
N LEU A 340 31.96 6.58 4.95
CA LEU A 340 30.58 6.73 4.52
C LEU A 340 30.13 8.19 4.59
N SER A 341 29.38 8.63 3.58
CA SER A 341 28.90 10.01 3.45
C SER A 341 27.52 10.05 2.81
N VAL A 342 26.70 11.05 3.19
CA VAL A 342 25.40 11.30 2.53
C VAL A 342 25.57 12.41 1.49
N VAL A 343 25.39 12.07 0.22
CA VAL A 343 25.42 12.99 -0.93
C VAL A 343 24.01 13.14 -1.54
N ARG A 344 23.82 14.09 -2.47
CA ARG A 344 22.56 14.25 -3.24
C ARG A 344 22.65 13.76 -4.68
N GLU A 345 23.86 13.59 -5.19
CA GLU A 345 24.15 13.22 -6.57
C GLU A 345 25.15 12.06 -6.57
N VAL A 346 24.94 11.10 -7.47
CA VAL A 346 25.98 10.17 -7.90
C VAL A 346 26.83 10.89 -8.94
N ARG A 347 28.15 10.76 -8.86
CA ARG A 347 29.08 11.42 -9.79
C ARG A 347 30.04 10.38 -10.35
N ALA A 348 30.37 10.53 -11.64
CA ALA A 348 31.42 9.74 -12.25
C ALA A 348 32.76 10.03 -11.53
N PRO A 349 33.62 9.02 -11.32
CA PRO A 349 34.93 9.24 -10.72
C PRO A 349 35.78 10.16 -11.60
N ALA A 350 36.26 11.28 -11.04
CA ALA A 350 37.07 12.27 -11.77
C ALA A 350 38.46 11.74 -12.15
N SER A 351 38.89 10.64 -11.54
CA SER A 351 40.08 9.86 -11.86
C SER A 351 39.85 8.43 -11.35
N PRO A 352 40.51 7.41 -11.92
CA PRO A 352 40.52 6.07 -11.34
C PRO A 352 40.94 6.15 -9.86
N ALA A 353 40.28 5.36 -9.02
CA ALA A 353 40.49 5.43 -7.59
C ALA A 353 41.92 4.97 -7.20
N PRO A 354 42.54 5.51 -6.13
CA PRO A 354 43.90 5.13 -5.73
C PRO A 354 44.06 3.66 -5.37
N ASP A 355 42.96 3.02 -4.96
CA ASP A 355 42.81 1.59 -4.63
C ASP A 355 42.34 0.74 -5.83
N GLY A 356 42.15 1.35 -7.02
CA GLY A 356 41.64 0.68 -8.21
C GLY A 356 40.14 0.36 -8.22
N HIS A 357 39.38 0.74 -7.19
CA HIS A 357 37.98 0.33 -7.05
C HIS A 357 36.96 1.41 -7.42
N GLU A 358 35.90 1.06 -8.17
CA GLU A 358 34.80 1.97 -8.50
C GLU A 358 34.09 2.51 -7.24
N PRO A 359 33.70 3.80 -7.20
CA PRO A 359 32.96 4.38 -6.07
C PRO A 359 31.62 3.66 -5.85
N ALA A 360 31.33 3.28 -4.61
CA ALA A 360 30.10 2.59 -4.26
C ALA A 360 29.04 3.56 -3.74
N TYR A 361 27.82 3.39 -4.26
CA TYR A 361 26.64 4.16 -3.91
C TYR A 361 25.47 3.22 -3.62
N ILE A 362 24.71 3.51 -2.56
CA ILE A 362 23.40 2.89 -2.30
C ILE A 362 22.33 3.97 -2.13
N GLY A 363 21.08 3.65 -2.45
CA GLY A 363 19.97 4.60 -2.52
C GLY A 363 19.25 4.55 -3.89
N PRO A 364 18.51 5.60 -4.27
CA PRO A 364 18.27 6.80 -3.46
C PRO A 364 17.35 6.51 -2.27
N PHE A 365 17.52 7.28 -1.20
CA PHE A 365 16.70 7.18 0.01
C PHE A 365 15.58 8.23 0.02
N ALA A 366 14.45 7.91 0.67
CA ALA A 366 13.33 8.84 0.81
C ALA A 366 13.61 10.03 1.75
N SER A 367 14.62 9.93 2.62
CA SER A 367 15.00 11.01 3.55
C SER A 367 16.46 10.89 4.00
N ARG A 368 17.03 11.99 4.50
CA ARG A 368 18.39 11.98 5.10
C ARG A 368 18.47 11.07 6.33
N GLY A 369 17.37 10.95 7.09
CA GLY A 369 17.28 10.03 8.21
C GLY A 369 17.41 8.57 7.76
N ALA A 370 16.71 8.16 6.71
CA ALA A 370 16.83 6.80 6.17
C ALA A 370 18.24 6.49 5.62
N ALA A 371 18.87 7.47 4.96
CA ALA A 371 20.27 7.35 4.54
C ALA A 371 21.22 7.21 5.74
N GLN A 372 20.98 7.95 6.83
CA GLN A 372 21.76 7.82 8.06
C GLN A 372 21.55 6.45 8.73
N SER A 373 20.33 5.93 8.79
CA SER A 373 20.06 4.58 9.32
C SER A 373 20.80 3.47 8.55
N ALA A 374 20.98 3.65 7.23
CA ALA A 374 21.80 2.74 6.42
C ALA A 374 23.31 2.87 6.70
N ILE A 375 23.80 4.10 6.94
CA ILE A 375 25.19 4.34 7.40
C ILE A 375 25.42 3.71 8.77
N ASP A 376 24.49 3.88 9.71
CA ASP A 376 24.56 3.26 11.04
C ASP A 376 24.65 1.73 10.93
N ALA A 377 23.86 1.10 10.05
CA ALA A 377 23.91 -0.35 9.84
C ALA A 377 25.30 -0.83 9.38
N LEU A 378 25.95 -0.06 8.50
CA LEU A 378 27.30 -0.35 8.03
C LEU A 378 28.36 -0.09 9.12
N HIS A 379 28.29 1.02 9.85
CA HIS A 379 29.20 1.31 10.98
C HIS A 379 29.03 0.35 12.17
N GLU A 380 27.86 -0.28 12.32
CA GLU A 380 27.64 -1.33 13.30
C GLU A 380 28.26 -2.67 12.91
N THR A 381 28.56 -2.86 11.61
CA THR A 381 29.11 -4.09 11.01
C THR A 381 30.61 -4.00 10.75
N PHE A 382 31.10 -2.85 10.26
CA PHE A 382 32.47 -2.66 9.77
C PHE A 382 33.17 -1.51 10.51
N PRO A 383 34.46 -1.64 10.88
CA PRO A 383 35.22 -0.62 11.64
C PRO A 383 35.70 0.55 10.75
N VAL A 384 34.81 1.11 9.94
CA VAL A 384 35.07 2.28 9.08
C VAL A 384 35.06 3.56 9.91
N ARG A 385 35.94 4.50 9.54
CA ARG A 385 36.05 5.81 10.19
C ARG A 385 34.78 6.65 10.02
N GLN A 386 34.41 7.35 11.10
CA GLN A 386 33.24 8.24 11.11
C GLN A 386 33.64 9.73 11.13
N CYS A 387 34.94 10.04 11.29
CA CYS A 387 35.46 11.39 11.30
C CYS A 387 35.46 12.03 9.89
N SER A 388 35.12 13.32 9.81
CA SER A 388 34.90 14.03 8.54
C SER A 388 36.15 14.63 7.90
N GLY A 389 37.18 14.97 8.69
CA GLY A 389 38.41 15.61 8.19
C GLY A 389 39.25 14.67 7.31
N ARG A 390 39.85 15.19 6.23
CA ARG A 390 40.69 14.38 5.33
C ARG A 390 41.94 13.88 6.07
N LEU A 391 42.24 12.59 6.00
CA LEU A 391 43.40 12.00 6.67
C LEU A 391 44.59 11.86 5.69
N PRO A 392 45.82 12.21 6.11
CA PRO A 392 47.04 11.93 5.35
C PRO A 392 47.42 10.44 5.40
N LEU A 393 48.10 9.94 4.36
CA LEU A 393 48.61 8.56 4.25
C LEU A 393 49.57 8.14 5.37
N ARG A 394 50.22 9.10 6.04
CA ARG A 394 51.05 8.88 7.22
C ARG A 394 50.42 9.66 8.37
N ALA A 395 50.13 8.98 9.47
CA ALA A 395 49.58 9.59 10.67
C ALA A 395 50.51 10.68 11.22
N ALA A 396 49.92 11.72 11.81
CA ALA A 396 50.69 12.77 12.46
C ALA A 396 51.30 12.26 13.77
N LEU A 397 52.54 12.68 14.08
CA LEU A 397 53.16 12.44 15.38
C LEU A 397 52.27 13.03 16.50
N GLY A 398 51.97 12.21 17.51
CA GLY A 398 51.09 12.59 18.63
C GLY A 398 49.59 12.51 18.32
N ALA A 399 49.15 11.96 17.19
CA ALA A 399 47.73 11.75 16.92
C ALA A 399 47.09 10.78 17.94
N VAL A 400 46.03 11.24 18.61
CA VAL A 400 45.29 10.46 19.62
C VAL A 400 44.10 9.75 18.99
N ALA A 401 43.84 8.51 19.44
CA ALA A 401 42.70 7.72 18.99
C ALA A 401 41.39 8.27 19.60
N CYS A 402 40.30 8.30 18.84
CA CYS A 402 39.00 8.69 19.38
C CYS A 402 38.29 7.53 20.08
N ALA A 403 37.29 7.81 20.92
CA ALA A 403 36.53 6.78 21.64
C ALA A 403 35.93 5.69 20.72
N LEU A 404 35.60 6.00 19.45
CA LEU A 404 35.16 4.99 18.46
C LEU A 404 36.25 3.96 18.13
N ALA A 405 37.53 4.35 18.14
CA ALA A 405 38.65 3.44 17.95
C ALA A 405 38.92 2.57 19.19
N GLU A 406 38.70 3.10 20.38
CA GLU A 406 38.80 2.35 21.65
C GLU A 406 37.67 1.33 21.77
N MET A 407 36.46 1.68 21.33
CA MET A 407 35.31 0.77 21.22
C MET A 407 35.37 -0.20 20.00
N GLY A 408 36.47 -0.24 19.24
CA GLY A 408 36.60 -1.10 18.06
C GLY A 408 35.68 -0.75 16.87
N ARG A 409 34.96 0.37 16.91
CA ARG A 409 34.07 0.89 15.85
C ARG A 409 34.82 1.61 14.72
N CYS A 410 36.14 1.71 14.81
CA CYS A 410 37.01 2.40 13.85
C CYS A 410 38.40 1.78 13.87
N GLY A 411 38.97 1.44 12.71
CA GLY A 411 40.35 0.93 12.58
C GLY A 411 41.46 1.93 12.95
N ALA A 412 41.10 3.18 13.27
CA ALA A 412 42.01 4.26 13.66
C ALA A 412 43.20 4.53 12.72
N PRO A 413 42.97 4.69 11.40
CA PRO A 413 44.04 5.08 10.47
C PRO A 413 44.67 6.44 10.83
N CYS A 414 43.94 7.32 11.51
CA CYS A 414 44.43 8.62 11.97
C CYS A 414 45.61 8.55 12.94
N THR A 415 45.81 7.42 13.63
CA THR A 415 46.96 7.18 14.53
C THR A 415 47.93 6.12 13.98
N GLY A 416 47.72 5.67 12.73
CA GLY A 416 48.51 4.58 12.13
C GLY A 416 48.28 3.19 12.74
N ARG A 417 47.21 2.99 13.53
CA ARG A 417 46.87 1.66 14.10
C ARG A 417 46.44 0.66 13.01
N SER A 418 45.92 1.17 11.90
CA SER A 418 45.59 0.41 10.69
C SER A 418 46.39 1.00 9.51
N SER A 419 47.09 0.14 8.78
CA SER A 419 47.82 0.55 7.57
C SER A 419 46.85 0.90 6.43
N PRO A 420 47.29 1.64 5.39
CA PRO A 420 46.47 1.88 4.19
C PRO A 420 45.88 0.61 3.59
N GLU A 421 46.66 -0.48 3.55
CA GLU A 421 46.30 -1.77 2.95
C GLU A 421 45.25 -2.49 3.81
N GLN A 422 45.49 -2.61 5.13
CA GLN A 422 44.52 -3.18 6.08
C GLN A 422 43.19 -2.41 6.08
N TYR A 423 43.26 -1.10 5.89
CA TYR A 423 42.07 -0.26 5.80
C TYR A 423 41.35 -0.43 4.46
N ALA A 424 42.10 -0.61 3.37
CA ALA A 424 41.55 -0.92 2.06
C ALA A 424 40.72 -2.21 2.11
N ASP A 425 41.23 -3.29 2.72
CA ASP A 425 40.51 -4.56 2.91
C ASP A 425 39.15 -4.37 3.60
N VAL A 426 39.11 -3.61 4.70
CA VAL A 426 37.86 -3.28 5.41
C VAL A 426 36.89 -2.53 4.50
N THR A 427 37.38 -1.57 3.72
CA THR A 427 36.54 -0.79 2.81
C THR A 427 36.11 -1.56 1.57
N ALA A 428 36.90 -2.55 1.12
CA ALA A 428 36.51 -3.48 0.06
C ALA A 428 35.36 -4.39 0.52
N ALA A 429 35.39 -4.87 1.77
CA ALA A 429 34.26 -5.61 2.36
C ALA A 429 32.98 -4.75 2.46
N VAL A 430 33.11 -3.48 2.85
CA VAL A 430 31.99 -2.50 2.86
C VAL A 430 31.45 -2.29 1.45
N ARG A 431 32.34 -2.12 0.46
CA ARG A 431 32.00 -1.95 -0.95
C ARG A 431 31.23 -3.16 -1.49
N ALA A 432 31.73 -4.36 -1.23
CA ALA A 432 31.10 -5.62 -1.60
C ALA A 432 29.70 -5.76 -0.98
N ALA A 433 29.52 -5.38 0.29
CA ALA A 433 28.21 -5.39 0.94
C ALA A 433 27.23 -4.35 0.34
N MET A 434 27.73 -3.19 -0.08
CA MET A 434 26.91 -2.13 -0.70
C MET A 434 26.40 -2.52 -2.10
N VAL A 435 27.27 -3.05 -2.97
CA VAL A 435 26.93 -3.28 -4.40
C VAL A 435 26.71 -4.74 -4.79
N GLY A 436 27.06 -5.68 -3.90
CA GLY A 436 26.94 -7.13 -4.12
C GLY A 436 26.21 -7.82 -2.96
N ASP A 437 26.91 -8.68 -2.23
CA ASP A 437 26.37 -9.54 -1.17
C ASP A 437 26.22 -8.81 0.19
N PRO A 438 24.99 -8.51 0.65
CA PRO A 438 24.76 -7.86 1.94
C PRO A 438 24.85 -8.81 3.13
N SER A 439 25.05 -10.13 2.92
CA SER A 439 24.99 -11.15 3.97
C SER A 439 25.84 -10.85 5.22
N PRO A 440 27.04 -10.23 5.15
CA PRO A 440 27.77 -9.83 6.36
C PRO A 440 26.98 -8.86 7.25
N VAL A 441 26.30 -7.88 6.66
CA VAL A 441 25.45 -6.91 7.38
C VAL A 441 24.18 -7.60 7.89
N VAL A 442 23.56 -8.46 7.08
CA VAL A 442 22.38 -9.24 7.50
C VAL A 442 22.70 -10.10 8.73
N ARG A 443 23.81 -10.85 8.71
CA ARG A 443 24.24 -11.68 9.85
C ARG A 443 24.53 -10.85 11.10
N ALA A 444 25.35 -9.81 11.00
CA ALA A 444 25.71 -8.97 12.15
C ALA A 444 24.48 -8.36 12.85
N HIS A 445 23.50 -7.91 12.05
CA HIS A 445 22.24 -7.37 12.57
C HIS A 445 21.29 -8.46 13.08
N ALA A 446 21.21 -9.62 12.41
CA ALA A 446 20.45 -10.79 12.85
C ALA A 446 20.86 -11.26 14.25
N THR A 447 22.15 -11.55 14.44
CA THR A 447 22.71 -11.99 15.72
C THR A 447 22.47 -10.95 16.82
N ARG A 448 22.57 -9.65 16.51
CA ARG A 448 22.27 -8.57 17.45
C ARG A 448 20.79 -8.50 17.82
N ILE A 449 19.87 -8.62 16.86
CA ILE A 449 18.42 -8.66 17.09
C ILE A 449 18.07 -9.86 17.96
N GLY A 450 18.58 -11.05 17.63
CA GLY A 450 18.37 -12.28 18.42
C GLY A 450 18.75 -12.08 19.89
N ARG A 451 19.97 -11.58 20.15
CA ARG A 451 20.44 -11.28 21.52
C ARG A 451 19.57 -10.27 22.25
N LEU A 452 19.09 -9.21 21.57
CA LEU A 452 18.22 -8.20 22.19
C LEU A 452 16.82 -8.77 22.49
N VAL A 453 16.29 -9.65 21.64
CA VAL A 453 15.02 -10.35 21.86
C VAL A 453 15.13 -11.33 23.05
N THR A 454 16.22 -12.08 23.17
CA THR A 454 16.49 -12.93 24.36
C THR A 454 16.64 -12.12 25.65
N GLN A 455 16.97 -10.82 25.55
CA GLN A 455 17.04 -9.88 26.68
C GLN A 455 15.74 -9.08 26.88
N GLU A 456 14.65 -9.40 26.16
CA GLU A 456 13.36 -8.68 26.17
C GLU A 456 13.46 -7.18 25.79
N ARG A 457 14.56 -6.77 25.14
CA ARG A 457 14.85 -5.38 24.71
C ARG A 457 14.25 -5.07 23.34
N PHE A 458 12.93 -5.20 23.24
CA PHE A 458 12.20 -5.15 21.97
C PHE A 458 12.33 -3.81 21.22
N GLU A 459 12.37 -2.68 21.92
CA GLU A 459 12.53 -1.35 21.29
C GLU A 459 13.89 -1.21 20.59
N GLU A 460 14.98 -1.64 21.25
CA GLU A 460 16.31 -1.62 20.64
C GLU A 460 16.44 -2.63 19.50
N ALA A 461 15.78 -3.80 19.62
CA ALA A 461 15.70 -4.77 18.53
C ALA A 461 14.99 -4.17 17.30
N ALA A 462 13.93 -3.37 17.51
CA ALA A 462 13.24 -2.65 16.43
C ALA A 462 14.14 -1.58 15.78
N VAL A 463 14.94 -0.83 16.55
CA VAL A 463 15.91 0.13 16.00
C VAL A 463 16.97 -0.56 15.12
N VAL A 464 17.51 -1.70 15.55
CA VAL A 464 18.48 -2.48 14.78
C VAL A 464 17.84 -3.05 13.49
N ARG A 465 16.62 -3.61 13.60
CA ARG A 465 15.82 -4.05 12.44
C ARG A 465 15.60 -2.92 11.43
N ASP A 466 15.26 -1.72 11.88
CA ASP A 466 14.92 -0.61 11.01
C ASP A 466 16.15 -0.01 10.32
N ARG A 467 17.32 -0.05 10.97
CA ARG A 467 18.64 0.20 10.37
C ARG A 467 18.98 -0.80 9.27
N LEU A 468 18.89 -2.10 9.57
CA LEU A 468 19.11 -3.17 8.58
C LEU A 468 18.17 -3.00 7.37
N ALA A 469 16.88 -2.78 7.62
CA ALA A 469 15.89 -2.59 6.57
C ALA A 469 16.13 -1.33 5.75
N ALA A 470 16.66 -0.25 6.34
CA ALA A 470 17.08 0.94 5.60
C ALA A 470 18.25 0.62 4.65
N PHE A 471 19.30 -0.03 5.15
CA PHE A 471 20.44 -0.48 4.34
C PHE A 471 20.00 -1.39 3.18
N LEU A 472 19.24 -2.45 3.46
CA LEU A 472 18.79 -3.41 2.44
C LEU A 472 17.94 -2.75 1.35
N ARG A 473 17.01 -1.84 1.71
CA ARG A 473 16.23 -1.08 0.72
C ARG A 473 17.13 -0.20 -0.17
N GLY A 474 18.11 0.48 0.41
CA GLY A 474 19.06 1.32 -0.33
C GLY A 474 19.95 0.52 -1.27
N ALA A 475 20.50 -0.59 -0.79
CA ALA A 475 21.34 -1.49 -1.58
C ALA A 475 20.54 -2.15 -2.71
N ALA A 476 19.37 -2.73 -2.42
CA ALA A 476 18.52 -3.36 -3.42
C ALA A 476 18.08 -2.38 -4.52
N ARG A 477 17.69 -1.16 -4.17
CA ARG A 477 17.30 -0.14 -5.16
C ARG A 477 18.47 0.24 -6.06
N ALA A 478 19.66 0.49 -5.50
CA ALA A 478 20.86 0.79 -6.30
C ALA A 478 21.28 -0.39 -7.19
N GLN A 479 21.24 -1.64 -6.68
CA GLN A 479 21.57 -2.85 -7.43
C GLN A 479 20.60 -3.12 -8.60
N ARG A 480 19.34 -2.69 -8.51
CA ARG A 480 18.37 -2.76 -9.61
C ARG A 480 18.48 -1.60 -10.60
N LEU A 481 18.83 -0.40 -10.13
CA LEU A 481 19.02 0.77 -10.97
C LEU A 481 20.33 0.73 -11.78
N ALA A 482 21.43 0.23 -11.19
CA ALA A 482 22.75 0.26 -11.83
C ALA A 482 22.81 -0.40 -13.22
N PRO A 483 22.23 -1.59 -13.45
CA PRO A 483 22.26 -2.25 -14.76
C PRO A 483 21.47 -1.47 -15.80
N LEU A 484 20.28 -0.97 -15.40
CA LEU A 484 19.42 -0.17 -16.28
C LEU A 484 20.03 1.20 -16.59
N ALA A 485 20.76 1.79 -15.63
CA ALA A 485 21.51 3.04 -15.79
C ALA A 485 22.79 2.90 -16.61
N ARG A 486 23.37 1.70 -16.71
CA ARG A 486 24.51 1.41 -17.60
C ARG A 486 24.04 1.10 -19.02
N CYS A 487 22.92 0.40 -19.19
CA CYS A 487 22.39 -0.04 -20.49
C CYS A 487 22.03 1.16 -21.41
N PRO A 488 22.74 1.36 -22.55
CA PRO A 488 22.49 2.48 -23.45
C PRO A 488 21.13 2.44 -24.12
N GLU A 489 20.66 1.23 -24.45
CA GLU A 489 19.39 0.99 -25.13
C GLU A 489 18.81 -0.36 -24.74
N LEU A 490 17.57 -0.37 -24.26
CA LEU A 490 16.79 -1.57 -23.99
C LEU A 490 15.42 -1.42 -24.65
N VAL A 491 15.04 -2.40 -25.45
CA VAL A 491 13.69 -2.53 -26.01
C VAL A 491 13.01 -3.72 -25.37
N ALA A 492 11.81 -3.51 -24.83
CA ALA A 492 10.99 -4.57 -24.26
C ALA A 492 9.55 -4.45 -24.75
N ALA A 493 8.86 -5.59 -24.84
CA ALA A 493 7.50 -5.68 -25.36
C ALA A 493 6.61 -6.55 -24.46
N ARG A 494 5.35 -6.13 -24.32
CA ARG A 494 4.29 -6.81 -23.54
C ARG A 494 3.09 -7.00 -24.45
N ARG A 495 2.33 -8.10 -24.30
CA ARG A 495 1.04 -8.20 -24.99
C ARG A 495 0.06 -7.21 -24.38
N ALA A 496 -0.64 -6.45 -25.21
CA ALA A 496 -1.73 -5.58 -24.77
C ALA A 496 -3.02 -6.38 -24.53
N ASP A 497 -3.87 -5.95 -23.60
CA ASP A 497 -5.10 -6.66 -23.22
C ASP A 497 -6.12 -6.73 -24.37
N ALA A 498 -6.18 -5.68 -25.20
CA ALA A 498 -6.96 -5.64 -26.45
C ALA A 498 -6.33 -6.46 -27.61
N GLY A 499 -5.21 -7.14 -27.36
CA GLY A 499 -4.38 -7.79 -28.36
C GLY A 499 -3.36 -6.86 -29.02
N GLY A 500 -2.36 -7.44 -29.68
CA GLY A 500 -1.19 -6.71 -30.18
C GLY A 500 -0.07 -6.64 -29.14
N TRP A 501 0.76 -5.60 -29.23
CA TRP A 501 1.90 -5.36 -28.34
C TRP A 501 1.98 -3.91 -27.86
N GLU A 502 2.34 -3.70 -26.61
CA GLU A 502 2.97 -2.48 -26.12
C GLU A 502 4.49 -2.66 -26.23
N VAL A 503 5.18 -1.66 -26.75
CA VAL A 503 6.65 -1.63 -26.89
C VAL A 503 7.19 -0.42 -26.15
N VAL A 504 8.24 -0.61 -25.37
CA VAL A 504 8.94 0.45 -24.63
C VAL A 504 10.40 0.51 -25.06
N LEU A 505 10.91 1.73 -25.22
CA LEU A 505 12.33 2.03 -25.42
C LEU A 505 12.86 2.72 -24.16
N VAL A 506 13.89 2.14 -23.56
CA VAL A 506 14.56 2.65 -22.37
C VAL A 506 16.02 2.95 -22.72
N ARG A 507 16.53 4.11 -22.32
CA ARG A 507 17.95 4.49 -22.50
C ARG A 507 18.50 4.97 -21.17
N TYR A 508 19.52 4.30 -20.64
CA TYR A 508 20.14 4.60 -19.34
C TYR A 508 19.14 4.78 -18.17
N GLY A 509 18.09 3.97 -18.14
CA GLY A 509 17.02 4.00 -17.14
C GLY A 509 15.88 4.99 -17.39
N ARG A 510 16.03 5.88 -18.37
CA ARG A 510 14.99 6.82 -18.81
C ARG A 510 14.05 6.16 -19.82
N LEU A 511 12.74 6.40 -19.70
CA LEU A 511 11.80 6.03 -20.76
C LEU A 511 11.99 6.98 -21.95
N ALA A 512 12.64 6.50 -23.01
CA ALA A 512 12.96 7.28 -24.20
C ALA A 512 11.84 7.26 -25.25
N GLY A 513 10.95 6.26 -25.19
CA GLY A 513 9.75 6.23 -26.04
C GLY A 513 8.84 5.03 -25.77
N THR A 514 7.62 5.10 -26.30
CA THR A 514 6.65 3.99 -26.28
C THR A 514 5.89 3.93 -27.59
N ALA A 515 5.54 2.72 -28.02
CA ALA A 515 4.69 2.48 -29.18
C ALA A 515 3.69 1.35 -28.92
N THR A 516 2.64 1.28 -29.72
CA THR A 516 1.70 0.14 -29.74
C THR A 516 1.66 -0.47 -31.14
N VAL A 517 1.56 -1.80 -31.20
CA VAL A 517 1.51 -2.58 -32.45
C VAL A 517 0.18 -3.33 -32.49
N PRO A 518 -0.69 -3.10 -33.49
CA PRO A 518 -1.95 -3.82 -33.60
C PRO A 518 -1.78 -5.33 -33.76
N ARG A 519 -2.80 -6.10 -33.39
CA ARG A 519 -2.82 -7.57 -33.58
C ARG A 519 -2.69 -7.91 -35.08
N GLY A 520 -1.76 -8.79 -35.41
CA GLY A 520 -1.52 -9.25 -36.79
C GLY A 520 -0.55 -8.40 -37.60
N VAL A 521 -0.08 -7.27 -37.06
CA VAL A 521 0.99 -6.46 -37.64
C VAL A 521 2.34 -6.96 -37.12
N ASP A 522 3.37 -6.98 -37.97
CA ASP A 522 4.74 -7.24 -37.56
C ASP A 522 5.24 -6.10 -36.63
N PRO A 523 5.68 -6.40 -35.39
CA PRO A 523 6.19 -5.36 -34.50
C PRO A 523 7.54 -4.79 -34.94
N TRP A 524 8.32 -5.46 -35.80
CA TRP A 524 9.70 -5.07 -36.07
C TRP A 524 9.86 -3.67 -36.69
N PRO A 525 9.11 -3.27 -37.74
CA PRO A 525 9.20 -1.92 -38.30
C PRO A 525 8.82 -0.81 -37.30
N VAL A 526 7.91 -1.11 -36.36
CA VAL A 526 7.52 -0.17 -35.29
C VAL A 526 8.64 -0.06 -34.24
N ILE A 527 9.30 -1.16 -33.91
CA ILE A 527 10.48 -1.16 -33.03
C ILE A 527 11.63 -0.34 -33.66
N GLU A 528 11.93 -0.54 -34.93
CA GLU A 528 12.98 0.23 -35.63
C GLU A 528 12.66 1.72 -35.68
N SER A 529 11.42 2.08 -36.04
CA SER A 529 10.96 3.47 -36.02
C SER A 529 11.04 4.10 -34.62
N LEU A 530 10.68 3.35 -33.58
CA LEU A 530 10.77 3.81 -32.18
C LEU A 530 12.21 4.05 -31.74
N ARG A 531 13.16 3.19 -32.14
CA ARG A 531 14.60 3.36 -31.83
C ARG A 531 15.20 4.58 -32.53
N LEU A 532 14.75 4.91 -33.75
CA LEU A 532 15.21 6.07 -34.51
C LEU A 532 14.56 7.40 -34.08
N SER A 533 13.35 7.37 -33.53
CA SER A 533 12.58 8.57 -33.13
C SER A 533 12.52 8.81 -31.61
N GLY A 534 13.02 7.87 -30.81
CA GLY A 534 13.07 7.98 -29.35
C GLY A 534 13.97 9.10 -28.84
N GLU A 535 13.74 9.52 -27.60
CA GLU A 535 14.53 10.55 -26.92
C GLU A 535 16.02 10.18 -26.92
N GLU A 536 16.89 11.10 -27.32
CA GLU A 536 18.34 10.97 -27.13
C GLU A 536 18.70 11.27 -25.67
N VAL A 537 19.47 10.38 -25.05
CA VAL A 537 19.72 10.39 -23.61
C VAL A 537 21.22 10.26 -23.35
N ALA A 538 21.80 11.24 -22.65
CA ALA A 538 23.20 11.19 -22.25
C ALA A 538 23.45 10.15 -21.16
N ALA A 539 24.62 9.48 -21.22
CA ALA A 539 25.02 8.48 -20.24
C ALA A 539 25.17 9.10 -18.82
N PRO A 540 24.55 8.52 -17.78
CA PRO A 540 24.61 9.00 -16.42
C PRO A 540 25.76 8.38 -15.63
N ALA A 541 26.00 8.88 -14.42
CA ALA A 541 26.85 8.20 -13.45
C ALA A 541 26.04 7.09 -12.74
N ALA A 542 26.16 5.85 -13.20
CA ALA A 542 25.57 4.69 -12.52
C ALA A 542 26.07 4.58 -11.06
N PRO A 543 25.21 4.21 -10.08
CA PRO A 543 23.87 3.63 -10.24
C PRO A 543 22.72 4.63 -10.39
N ALA A 544 22.97 5.94 -10.51
CA ALA A 544 21.88 6.88 -10.82
C ALA A 544 21.47 6.73 -12.30
N PRO A 545 20.16 6.63 -12.62
CA PRO A 545 19.68 6.63 -14.00
C PRO A 545 19.73 8.04 -14.60
N ALA A 546 19.60 8.16 -15.93
CA ALA A 546 19.51 9.43 -16.66
C ALA A 546 18.14 10.13 -16.53
N CYS A 547 17.35 9.75 -15.53
CA CYS A 547 16.02 10.26 -15.25
C CYS A 547 15.80 10.38 -13.74
N HIS A 548 14.60 10.78 -13.34
CA HIS A 548 14.25 10.71 -11.92
C HIS A 548 14.21 9.25 -11.44
N PRO A 549 14.75 8.88 -10.26
CA PRO A 549 14.68 7.51 -9.77
C PRO A 549 13.27 6.92 -9.64
N GLU A 550 12.22 7.69 -9.37
CA GLU A 550 10.83 7.15 -9.42
C GLU A 550 10.37 6.84 -10.86
N GLU A 551 10.94 7.48 -11.89
CA GLU A 551 10.69 7.11 -13.29
C GLU A 551 11.35 5.76 -13.60
N ALA A 552 12.61 5.58 -13.21
CA ALA A 552 13.30 4.30 -13.39
C ALA A 552 12.64 3.17 -12.57
N ASP A 553 12.11 3.46 -11.37
CA ASP A 553 11.31 2.49 -10.60
C ASP A 553 10.01 2.10 -11.34
N LEU A 554 9.33 3.02 -12.05
CA LEU A 554 8.16 2.69 -12.88
C LEU A 554 8.54 1.81 -14.07
N VAL A 555 9.66 2.11 -14.73
CA VAL A 555 10.19 1.31 -15.83
C VAL A 555 10.55 -0.10 -15.35
N LEU A 556 11.28 -0.22 -14.24
CA LEU A 556 11.60 -1.50 -13.60
C LEU A 556 10.34 -2.28 -13.22
N ALA A 557 9.35 -1.63 -12.60
CA ALA A 557 8.09 -2.27 -12.21
C ALA A 557 7.22 -2.67 -13.41
N TRP A 558 7.38 -2.04 -14.58
CA TRP A 558 6.79 -2.51 -15.82
C TRP A 558 7.57 -3.70 -16.39
N LEU A 559 8.91 -3.64 -16.42
CA LEU A 559 9.76 -4.72 -16.91
C LEU A 559 9.63 -6.03 -16.09
N ASP A 560 9.36 -5.92 -14.78
CA ASP A 560 9.09 -7.06 -13.89
C ASP A 560 7.75 -7.76 -14.16
N GLN A 561 6.85 -7.20 -14.99
CA GLN A 561 5.50 -7.75 -15.17
C GLN A 561 5.53 -9.11 -15.88
N PRO A 562 4.71 -10.09 -15.43
CA PRO A 562 4.53 -11.35 -16.14
C PRO A 562 4.16 -11.14 -17.61
N GLY A 563 4.88 -11.82 -18.51
CA GLY A 563 4.63 -11.76 -19.96
C GLY A 563 5.35 -10.64 -20.71
N VAL A 564 6.09 -9.75 -20.02
CA VAL A 564 7.06 -8.86 -20.67
C VAL A 564 8.22 -9.68 -21.24
N ARG A 565 8.72 -9.26 -22.40
CA ARG A 565 9.85 -9.86 -23.10
C ARG A 565 10.87 -8.78 -23.42
N LEU A 566 12.15 -9.05 -23.12
CA LEU A 566 13.24 -8.26 -23.67
C LEU A 566 13.37 -8.61 -25.16
N VAL A 567 13.36 -7.58 -26.01
CA VAL A 567 13.52 -7.68 -27.46
C VAL A 567 14.94 -7.33 -27.86
N LEU A 568 15.51 -6.27 -27.27
CA LEU A 568 16.90 -5.86 -27.43
C LEU A 568 17.46 -5.41 -26.08
N ALA A 569 18.66 -5.90 -25.75
CA ALA A 569 19.48 -5.47 -24.62
C ALA A 569 20.96 -5.81 -24.94
N PRO A 570 21.64 -5.03 -25.80
CA PRO A 570 22.93 -5.39 -26.38
C PRO A 570 24.06 -5.55 -25.34
N GLU A 571 24.05 -4.76 -24.27
CA GLU A 571 24.99 -4.91 -23.15
C GLU A 571 24.49 -5.88 -22.05
N GLY A 572 23.32 -6.49 -22.27
CA GLY A 572 22.64 -7.34 -21.31
C GLY A 572 21.93 -6.57 -20.19
N TRP A 573 21.21 -7.30 -19.36
CA TRP A 573 20.63 -6.81 -18.10
C TRP A 573 20.90 -7.85 -17.02
N THR A 574 21.73 -7.51 -16.04
CA THR A 574 22.23 -8.43 -15.00
C THR A 574 21.99 -7.89 -13.60
N CYS A 575 21.65 -8.74 -12.64
CA CYS A 575 21.55 -8.39 -11.23
C CYS A 575 22.44 -9.34 -10.39
N PRO A 576 23.02 -8.89 -9.26
CA PRO A 576 23.78 -9.78 -8.39
C PRO A 576 22.91 -10.91 -7.81
N VAL A 577 23.33 -12.16 -7.99
CA VAL A 577 22.57 -13.36 -7.52
C VAL A 577 22.40 -13.35 -5.99
N GLY A 578 23.44 -12.95 -5.26
CA GLY A 578 23.41 -12.74 -3.81
C GLY A 578 22.96 -11.32 -3.40
N GLY A 579 22.34 -10.55 -4.29
CA GLY A 579 22.00 -9.15 -4.05
C GLY A 579 20.98 -8.92 -2.93
N ALA A 580 20.89 -7.68 -2.45
CA ALA A 580 19.96 -7.26 -1.40
C ALA A 580 18.48 -7.43 -1.76
N GLN A 581 18.14 -7.61 -3.03
CA GLN A 581 16.79 -8.01 -3.45
C GLN A 581 16.35 -9.36 -2.86
N ALA A 582 17.28 -10.28 -2.56
CA ALA A 582 16.99 -11.55 -1.88
C ALA A 582 16.48 -11.41 -0.42
N TYR A 583 16.51 -10.17 0.10
CA TYR A 583 16.07 -9.76 1.44
C TYR A 583 15.07 -8.58 1.37
N ALA A 584 14.45 -8.33 0.20
CA ALA A 584 13.51 -7.23 0.01
C ALA A 584 12.12 -7.49 0.63
N ASP A 585 11.69 -8.74 0.69
CA ASP A 585 10.45 -9.15 1.36
C ASP A 585 10.70 -9.35 2.87
N PRO A 586 9.96 -8.66 3.77
CA PRO A 586 10.08 -8.86 5.21
C PRO A 586 9.92 -10.31 5.68
N ALA A 587 9.08 -11.12 5.05
CA ALA A 587 8.90 -12.53 5.42
C ALA A 587 10.14 -13.37 5.03
N SER A 588 10.67 -13.18 3.81
CA SER A 588 11.93 -13.77 3.38
C SER A 588 13.11 -13.36 4.28
N THR A 589 13.14 -12.11 4.74
CA THR A 589 14.18 -11.60 5.62
C THR A 589 14.06 -12.18 7.01
N ALA A 590 12.85 -12.25 7.60
CA ALA A 590 12.64 -12.93 8.87
C ALA A 590 13.04 -14.42 8.80
N GLY A 591 12.67 -15.12 7.73
CA GLY A 591 13.05 -16.52 7.51
C GLY A 591 14.56 -16.73 7.35
N ARG A 592 15.24 -15.89 6.57
CA ARG A 592 16.71 -15.95 6.41
C ARG A 592 17.46 -15.55 7.68
N VAL A 593 16.96 -14.54 8.41
CA VAL A 593 17.49 -14.12 9.72
C VAL A 593 17.35 -15.26 10.74
N ALA A 594 16.19 -15.93 10.79
CA ALA A 594 15.98 -17.10 11.63
C ALA A 594 16.89 -18.28 11.23
N ALA A 595 17.10 -18.50 9.92
CA ALA A 595 18.02 -19.54 9.43
C ALA A 595 19.49 -19.26 9.82
N TYR A 596 19.95 -18.01 9.76
CA TYR A 596 21.29 -17.65 10.28
C TYR A 596 21.39 -17.86 11.78
N LEU A 597 20.37 -17.45 12.56
CA LEU A 597 20.36 -17.68 14.01
C LEU A 597 20.35 -19.18 14.36
N ALA A 598 19.61 -20.00 13.62
CA ALA A 598 19.62 -21.46 13.78
C ALA A 598 20.99 -22.06 13.44
N HIS A 599 21.62 -21.62 12.34
CA HIS A 599 22.93 -22.11 11.94
C HIS A 599 24.06 -21.68 12.89
N ASP A 600 24.01 -20.46 13.43
CA ASP A 600 24.93 -20.00 14.48
C ASP A 600 24.78 -20.85 15.75
N LEU A 601 23.55 -21.22 16.14
CA LEU A 601 23.28 -22.10 17.29
C LEU A 601 23.75 -23.55 17.05
N GLU A 602 23.51 -24.11 15.86
CA GLU A 602 24.00 -25.44 15.47
C GLU A 602 25.53 -25.47 15.41
N THR A 603 26.17 -24.41 14.90
CA THR A 603 27.64 -24.30 14.85
C THR A 603 28.23 -24.13 16.24
N ALA A 604 27.61 -23.33 17.12
CA ALA A 604 28.01 -23.21 18.51
C ALA A 604 27.86 -24.53 19.29
N ALA A 605 26.81 -25.31 19.00
CA ALA A 605 26.63 -26.66 19.57
C ALA A 605 27.66 -27.66 19.02
N ALA A 606 28.01 -27.60 17.73
CA ALA A 606 28.99 -28.48 17.10
C ALA A 606 30.45 -28.23 17.57
N VAL A 607 30.76 -27.00 17.98
CA VAL A 607 32.07 -26.62 18.57
C VAL A 607 32.12 -26.89 20.09
N GLY A 608 31.00 -27.29 20.70
CA GLY A 608 30.75 -27.20 22.14
C GLY A 608 30.81 -28.49 22.97
N ALA A 609 31.81 -29.37 22.82
CA ALA A 609 32.25 -30.29 23.89
C ALA A 609 33.60 -30.98 23.60
N PRO A 610 34.46 -31.29 24.60
CA PRO A 610 34.38 -30.97 26.03
C PRO A 610 35.61 -30.23 26.61
N GLY A 611 35.40 -29.54 27.74
CA GLY A 611 36.39 -29.46 28.82
C GLY A 611 37.25 -28.19 28.95
N ALA A 612 36.81 -27.26 29.82
CA ALA A 612 37.70 -26.39 30.60
C ALA A 612 37.01 -25.95 31.89
N SER A 613 37.57 -26.36 33.04
CA SER A 613 37.22 -25.81 34.35
C SER A 613 38.06 -24.56 34.62
N ALA A 614 37.45 -23.59 35.32
CA ALA A 614 38.06 -22.48 36.04
C ALA A 614 39.08 -21.57 35.33
N LEU A 615 38.78 -20.26 35.27
CA LEU A 615 39.71 -19.21 35.69
C LEU A 615 38.91 -17.98 36.16
N ALA A 616 39.45 -17.24 37.13
CA ALA A 616 38.67 -16.42 38.06
C ALA A 616 38.47 -14.95 37.64
N ALA A 617 37.50 -14.30 38.30
CA ALA A 617 37.27 -12.86 38.23
C ALA A 617 38.41 -12.04 38.89
N PRO A 618 38.64 -10.78 38.49
CA PRO A 618 39.60 -9.89 39.15
C PRO A 618 39.04 -9.38 40.50
N PRO A 619 39.90 -9.10 41.51
CA PRO A 619 39.47 -8.59 42.81
C PRO A 619 39.10 -7.10 42.76
N GLY A 620 38.12 -6.71 43.58
CA GLY A 620 37.78 -5.31 43.87
C GLY A 620 38.66 -4.71 44.98
N PRO A 621 38.50 -3.40 45.28
CA PRO A 621 39.39 -2.67 46.18
C PRO A 621 39.17 -3.01 47.66
N GLU A 622 40.25 -3.21 48.40
CA GLU A 622 40.21 -3.45 49.85
C GLU A 622 39.91 -2.18 50.65
N THR A 623 38.91 -2.27 51.53
CA THR A 623 38.66 -1.30 52.59
C THR A 623 39.44 -1.69 53.85
N LEU A 624 40.49 -0.94 54.20
CA LEU A 624 41.23 -1.16 55.45
C LEU A 624 40.43 -0.65 56.67
N GLY A 625 40.00 -1.59 57.51
CA GLY A 625 39.42 -1.33 58.84
C GLY A 625 40.50 -1.20 59.93
N ALA A 626 40.13 -0.58 61.06
CA ALA A 626 41.05 -0.18 62.14
C ALA A 626 41.12 -1.17 63.33
N GLY A 627 42.17 -1.01 64.16
CA GLY A 627 42.38 -1.69 65.47
C GLY A 627 43.80 -2.29 65.55
N SER A 628 44.78 -1.66 66.23
CA SER A 628 45.12 -1.77 67.67
C SER A 628 45.50 -3.22 68.09
N THR A 629 46.58 -3.54 68.83
CA THR A 629 47.70 -2.84 69.52
C THR A 629 49.02 -3.65 69.25
N GLY A 630 50.24 -3.33 69.71
CA GLY A 630 50.83 -2.18 70.42
C GLY A 630 51.99 -2.61 71.37
N ALA A 631 52.97 -1.71 71.62
CA ALA A 631 54.14 -1.83 72.51
C ALA A 631 55.24 -2.87 72.19
N ALA A 632 56.40 -2.38 71.71
CA ALA A 632 57.71 -2.45 72.39
C ALA A 632 58.79 -1.76 71.55
#